data_AF-A0A6A9TA97-F1
#
_entry.id   AF-A0A6A9TA97-F1
#
_cell.length_a   1.000
_cell.length_b   1.000
_cell.length_c   1.000
_cell.angle_alpha   90.00
_cell.angle_beta   90.00
_cell.angle_gamma   90.00
#
_symmetry.space_group_name_H-M   'P 1'
#
loop_
_entity.id
_entity.type
_entity.pdbx_description
1 polymer ?
#
loop_
_entity_poly.entity_id
_entity_poly.type
_entity_poly.pdbx_seq_one_letter_code
_entity_poly.pdbx_strand_id
1 'polypeptide(L)'
;MLAVRTRGRRDGDAVSGERARTLADRFAPAIYFDTDERWFPTDPRQFESDRDGETVVDGFDALNGYVEAGGHTDPPQPRVFYRVLEYDASPLAVVQYWVYSAFDQFTTNFHWHDWELLQVFLDTDSGDPQLYVASSHSRSVPNNEHLDPTGERRPRVLSELGSHSSGLSVNDDADSFQRLAVGDGLADITNSLLEGVENVASIPLAYGLPRDEGFRLPFAVPELDGDPIYDHDRLPSVTAEDLVPAELTVRSFEDLRSPPTDLPRTVDR
;
A
#
# COMPACT_ATOMS: atom_id res chain seq x y z
N MET A 1 20.84 26.73 3.93
CA MET A 1 21.05 25.67 2.92
C MET A 1 21.90 24.58 3.56
N LEU A 2 21.25 23.63 4.23
CA LEU A 2 21.93 22.54 4.93
C LEU A 2 21.80 21.29 4.05
N ALA A 3 22.85 20.98 3.28
CA ALA A 3 22.91 19.77 2.49
C ALA A 3 23.21 18.58 3.42
N VAL A 4 22.18 17.81 3.77
CA VAL A 4 22.36 16.50 4.40
C VAL A 4 22.78 15.54 3.29
N ARG A 5 24.09 15.40 3.10
CA ARG A 5 24.67 14.27 2.34
C ARG A 5 24.74 13.06 3.27
N THR A 6 23.68 12.28 3.33
CA THR A 6 23.75 10.91 3.86
C THR A 6 24.38 10.02 2.78
N ARG A 7 25.71 9.89 2.81
CA ARG A 7 26.40 8.75 2.18
C ARG A 7 26.07 7.51 3.01
N GLY A 8 24.90 6.92 2.79
CA GLY A 8 24.66 5.53 3.17
C GLY A 8 25.56 4.64 2.32
N ARG A 9 26.41 3.87 2.96
CA ARG A 9 27.15 2.78 2.33
C ARG A 9 26.12 1.84 1.70
N ARG A 10 26.24 1.54 0.40
CA ARG A 10 25.43 0.48 -0.22
C ARG A 10 26.03 -0.82 0.29
N ASP A 11 25.40 -1.44 1.29
CA ASP A 11 25.88 -2.70 1.88
C ASP A 11 25.37 -3.93 1.11
N GLY A 12 24.79 -3.74 -0.08
CA GLY A 12 24.38 -4.84 -0.95
C GLY A 12 24.63 -4.54 -2.43
N ASP A 13 25.06 -5.56 -3.14
CA ASP A 13 25.36 -5.55 -4.56
C ASP A 13 24.10 -5.89 -5.37
N ALA A 14 23.92 -5.16 -6.48
CA ALA A 14 22.76 -5.36 -7.34
C ALA A 14 22.91 -6.68 -8.11
N VAL A 15 21.98 -7.60 -7.89
CA VAL A 15 21.83 -8.79 -8.71
C VAL A 15 21.10 -8.37 -9.99
N SER A 16 21.62 -8.77 -11.15
CA SER A 16 21.08 -8.38 -12.46
C SER A 16 20.94 -9.57 -13.40
N GLY A 17 20.26 -9.35 -14.53
CA GLY A 17 20.06 -10.36 -15.56
C GLY A 17 19.09 -11.47 -15.16
N GLU A 18 19.35 -12.68 -15.64
CA GLU A 18 18.44 -13.82 -15.50
C GLU A 18 18.17 -14.19 -14.04
N ARG A 19 19.19 -14.18 -13.18
CA ARG A 19 19.04 -14.50 -11.75
C ARG A 19 18.04 -13.57 -11.05
N ALA A 20 18.16 -12.26 -11.27
CA ALA A 20 17.26 -11.28 -10.67
C ALA A 20 15.82 -11.51 -11.12
N ARG A 21 15.62 -11.79 -12.42
CA ARG A 21 14.31 -12.08 -12.99
C ARG A 21 13.73 -13.38 -12.42
N THR A 22 14.51 -14.45 -12.33
CA THR A 22 14.05 -15.73 -11.76
C THR A 22 13.58 -15.57 -10.32
N LEU A 23 14.33 -14.82 -9.50
CA LEU A 23 13.95 -14.55 -8.12
C LEU A 23 12.67 -13.69 -8.04
N ALA A 24 12.57 -12.66 -8.87
CA ALA A 24 11.38 -11.82 -8.96
C ALA A 24 10.14 -12.62 -9.42
N ASP A 25 10.27 -13.47 -10.42
CA ASP A 25 9.15 -14.27 -10.93
C ASP A 25 8.72 -15.35 -9.91
N ARG A 26 9.67 -15.94 -9.17
CA ARG A 26 9.39 -16.95 -8.13
C ARG A 26 8.62 -16.37 -6.96
N PHE A 27 9.00 -15.18 -6.51
CA PHE A 27 8.45 -14.56 -5.31
C PHE A 27 7.49 -13.40 -5.58
N ALA A 28 7.02 -13.23 -6.82
CA ALA A 28 6.10 -12.15 -7.16
C ALA A 28 4.86 -12.23 -6.24
N PRO A 29 4.52 -11.13 -5.53
CA PRO A 29 3.46 -11.13 -4.55
C PRO A 29 2.09 -11.20 -5.21
N ALA A 30 1.13 -11.83 -4.52
CA ALA A 30 -0.28 -11.64 -4.82
C ALA A 30 -0.80 -10.47 -3.99
N ILE A 31 -1.26 -9.41 -4.66
CA ILE A 31 -1.79 -8.21 -4.01
C ILE A 31 -3.30 -8.20 -4.20
N TYR A 32 -4.02 -8.17 -3.09
CA TYR A 32 -5.47 -8.12 -3.01
C TYR A 32 -5.87 -6.71 -2.63
N PHE A 33 -6.98 -6.25 -3.21
CA PHE A 33 -7.51 -4.91 -3.00
C PHE A 33 -8.94 -5.02 -2.48
N ASP A 34 -9.37 -3.98 -1.78
CA ASP A 34 -10.77 -3.80 -1.42
C ASP A 34 -11.64 -3.70 -2.69
N THR A 35 -12.88 -4.17 -2.63
CA THR A 35 -13.81 -4.10 -3.76
C THR A 35 -14.15 -2.65 -4.14
N ASP A 36 -14.02 -1.72 -3.20
CA ASP A 36 -14.23 -0.29 -3.41
C ASP A 36 -12.95 0.47 -3.82
N GLU A 37 -11.82 -0.25 -4.06
CA GLU A 37 -10.55 0.38 -4.42
C GLU A 37 -10.62 1.17 -5.73
N ARG A 38 -9.98 2.34 -5.73
CA ARG A 38 -9.92 3.28 -6.84
C ARG A 38 -8.52 3.44 -7.42
N TRP A 39 -7.48 3.20 -6.63
CA TRP A 39 -6.11 3.61 -6.95
C TRP A 39 -5.21 2.38 -7.13
N PHE A 40 -5.42 1.68 -8.25
CA PHE A 40 -4.65 0.48 -8.57
C PHE A 40 -3.23 0.79 -9.05
N PRO A 41 -2.30 -0.18 -8.92
CA PRO A 41 -0.92 -0.03 -9.37
C PRO A 41 -0.81 0.36 -10.84
N THR A 42 0.05 1.33 -11.13
CA THR A 42 0.22 1.88 -12.49
C THR A 42 1.68 2.24 -12.77
N ASP A 43 2.05 2.36 -14.04
CA ASP A 43 3.37 2.87 -14.43
C ASP A 43 3.38 4.41 -14.37
N PRO A 44 4.10 5.06 -13.43
CA PRO A 44 4.09 6.52 -13.27
C PRO A 44 4.65 7.26 -14.49
N ARG A 45 5.48 6.61 -15.31
CA ARG A 45 6.19 7.24 -16.42
C ARG A 45 5.25 7.76 -17.51
N GLN A 46 4.03 7.23 -17.58
CA GLN A 46 3.04 7.70 -18.53
C GLN A 46 2.47 9.08 -18.16
N PHE A 47 2.70 9.54 -16.93
CA PHE A 47 2.27 10.84 -16.42
C PHE A 47 3.42 11.85 -16.31
N GLU A 48 4.56 11.56 -16.96
CA GLU A 48 5.69 12.48 -17.01
C GLU A 48 5.32 13.77 -17.76
N SER A 49 5.68 14.91 -17.17
CA SER A 49 5.57 16.24 -17.77
C SER A 49 6.89 17.01 -17.66
N ASP A 50 7.06 18.04 -18.49
CA ASP A 50 8.21 18.95 -18.38
C ASP A 50 7.85 20.13 -17.49
N ARG A 51 8.66 20.37 -16.46
CA ARG A 51 8.54 21.52 -15.58
C ARG A 51 9.90 22.18 -15.43
N ASP A 52 10.01 23.41 -15.93
CA ASP A 52 11.26 24.19 -15.94
C ASP A 52 12.44 23.44 -16.61
N GLY A 53 12.17 22.61 -17.63
CA GLY A 53 13.18 21.81 -18.34
C GLY A 53 13.59 20.51 -17.62
N GLU A 54 12.92 20.14 -16.54
CA GLU A 54 13.08 18.86 -15.85
C GLU A 54 11.86 17.96 -16.11
N THR A 55 12.12 16.69 -16.42
CA THR A 55 11.06 15.67 -16.47
C THR A 55 10.63 15.33 -15.05
N VAL A 56 9.36 15.58 -14.73
CA VAL A 56 8.75 15.33 -13.42
C VAL A 56 7.49 14.50 -13.59
N VAL A 57 7.03 13.88 -12.51
CA VAL A 57 5.68 13.35 -12.40
C VAL A 57 4.96 14.23 -11.40
N ASP A 58 4.17 15.20 -11.88
CA ASP A 58 3.41 16.13 -11.03
C ASP A 58 2.15 15.46 -10.49
N GLY A 59 1.76 15.77 -9.25
CA GLY A 59 0.61 15.15 -8.60
C GLY A 59 -0.70 15.35 -9.35
N PHE A 60 -0.94 16.55 -9.87
CA PHE A 60 -2.14 16.84 -10.66
C PHE A 60 -2.14 16.07 -11.98
N ASP A 61 -1.00 16.05 -12.67
CA ASP A 61 -0.87 15.39 -13.97
C ASP A 61 -1.06 13.87 -13.80
N ALA A 62 -0.52 13.29 -12.72
CA ALA A 62 -0.68 11.88 -12.39
C ALA A 62 -2.12 11.50 -12.03
N LEU A 63 -2.78 12.26 -11.15
CA LEU A 63 -4.16 11.97 -10.77
C LEU A 63 -5.11 12.13 -11.96
N ASN A 64 -5.03 13.27 -12.65
CA ASN A 64 -5.90 13.53 -13.81
C ASN A 64 -5.65 12.52 -14.93
N GLY A 65 -4.38 12.25 -15.24
CA GLY A 65 -3.99 11.30 -16.27
C GLY A 65 -4.41 9.87 -15.95
N TYR A 66 -4.35 9.45 -14.69
CA TYR A 66 -4.82 8.12 -14.26
C TYR A 66 -6.31 7.93 -14.55
N VAL A 67 -7.13 8.91 -14.16
CA VAL A 67 -8.59 8.87 -14.41
C VAL A 67 -8.90 8.93 -15.91
N GLU A 68 -8.25 9.85 -16.64
CA GLU A 68 -8.44 10.00 -18.09
C GLU A 68 -8.10 8.71 -18.86
N ALA A 69 -7.09 7.97 -18.40
CA ALA A 69 -6.63 6.74 -19.05
C ALA A 69 -7.46 5.49 -18.71
N GLY A 70 -8.54 5.62 -17.93
CA GLY A 70 -9.46 4.53 -17.57
C GLY A 70 -9.70 4.37 -16.07
N GLY A 71 -8.81 4.95 -15.25
CA GLY A 71 -8.91 4.97 -13.80
C GLY A 71 -9.11 3.58 -13.20
N HIS A 72 -9.94 3.49 -12.17
CA HIS A 72 -10.21 2.23 -11.46
C HIS A 72 -10.99 1.19 -12.30
N THR A 73 -11.66 1.62 -13.36
CA THR A 73 -12.47 0.73 -14.21
C THR A 73 -11.60 -0.03 -15.21
N ASP A 74 -10.55 0.63 -15.74
CA ASP A 74 -9.52 0.01 -16.59
C ASP A 74 -8.15 0.58 -16.19
N PRO A 75 -7.52 0.05 -15.12
CA PRO A 75 -6.29 0.60 -14.59
C PRO A 75 -5.18 0.72 -15.64
N PRO A 76 -4.64 1.93 -15.88
CA PRO A 76 -3.72 2.16 -16.97
C PRO A 76 -2.35 1.54 -16.69
N GLN A 77 -1.85 0.71 -17.61
CA GLN A 77 -0.53 0.06 -17.54
C GLN A 77 -0.19 -0.53 -16.17
N PRO A 78 -0.91 -1.56 -15.69
CA PRO A 78 -0.64 -2.16 -14.38
C PRO A 78 0.81 -2.61 -14.27
N ARG A 79 1.51 -2.15 -13.23
CA ARG A 79 2.95 -2.37 -13.10
C ARG A 79 3.41 -2.50 -11.66
N VAL A 80 4.32 -3.45 -11.47
CA VAL A 80 5.16 -3.59 -10.29
C VAL A 80 6.61 -3.55 -10.76
N PHE A 81 7.44 -2.76 -10.08
CA PHE A 81 8.88 -2.71 -10.32
C PHE A 81 9.58 -3.62 -9.33
N TYR A 82 10.72 -4.20 -9.70
CA TYR A 82 11.49 -5.01 -8.78
C TYR A 82 12.97 -4.66 -8.78
N ARG A 83 13.62 -4.97 -7.67
CA ARG A 83 15.07 -4.88 -7.50
C ARG A 83 15.56 -6.03 -6.63
N VAL A 84 16.64 -6.67 -7.04
CA VAL A 84 17.27 -7.74 -6.25
C VAL A 84 18.64 -7.27 -5.76
N LEU A 85 18.89 -7.48 -4.47
CA LEU A 85 20.17 -7.16 -3.82
C LEU A 85 20.68 -8.40 -3.08
N GLU A 86 21.99 -8.60 -3.08
CA GLU A 86 22.69 -9.57 -2.22
C GLU A 86 23.60 -8.81 -1.26
N TYR A 87 23.70 -9.25 -0.01
CA TYR A 87 24.49 -8.57 1.01
C TYR A 87 25.86 -9.25 1.18
N ASP A 88 26.95 -8.58 0.85
CA ASP A 88 28.31 -9.19 0.84
C ASP A 88 28.73 -9.84 2.16
N ALA A 89 28.21 -9.35 3.28
CA ALA A 89 28.56 -9.81 4.64
C ALA A 89 27.49 -10.72 5.27
N SER A 90 26.50 -11.18 4.51
CA SER A 90 25.37 -11.96 5.02
C SER A 90 24.92 -13.01 4.00
N PRO A 91 24.47 -14.20 4.41
CA PRO A 91 23.87 -15.17 3.51
C PRO A 91 22.45 -14.76 3.06
N LEU A 92 22.16 -13.46 2.97
CA LEU A 92 20.86 -12.94 2.63
C LEU A 92 20.87 -12.27 1.26
N ALA A 93 19.86 -12.60 0.46
CA ALA A 93 19.41 -11.81 -0.66
C ALA A 93 18.07 -11.15 -0.30
N VAL A 94 17.76 -10.03 -0.94
CA VAL A 94 16.43 -9.42 -0.87
C VAL A 94 15.88 -9.14 -2.26
N VAL A 95 14.65 -9.56 -2.48
CA VAL A 95 13.83 -9.13 -3.62
C VAL A 95 12.90 -8.04 -3.12
N GLN A 96 13.04 -6.84 -3.68
CA GLN A 96 12.17 -5.70 -3.43
C GLN A 96 11.17 -5.58 -4.57
N TYR A 97 9.89 -5.38 -4.25
CA TYR A 97 8.85 -4.98 -5.18
C TYR A 97 8.35 -3.60 -4.80
N TRP A 98 8.25 -2.73 -5.78
CA TRP A 98 7.80 -1.35 -5.64
C TRP A 98 6.52 -1.17 -6.44
N VAL A 99 5.49 -0.70 -5.76
CA VAL A 99 4.14 -0.53 -6.28
C VAL A 99 3.81 0.95 -6.23
N TYR A 100 3.42 1.52 -7.36
CA TYR A 100 3.04 2.93 -7.45
C TYR A 100 1.54 3.06 -7.69
N SER A 101 0.89 3.90 -6.89
CA SER A 101 -0.47 4.39 -7.13
C SER A 101 -0.44 5.89 -7.40
N ALA A 102 -1.34 6.38 -8.26
CA ALA A 102 -1.36 7.80 -8.63
C ALA A 102 -1.78 8.72 -7.46
N PHE A 103 -2.50 8.18 -6.49
CA PHE A 103 -3.08 8.92 -5.38
C PHE A 103 -3.28 7.99 -4.19
N ASP A 104 -3.08 8.51 -2.98
CA ASP A 104 -3.48 7.91 -1.71
C ASP A 104 -4.69 8.72 -1.20
N GLN A 105 -5.83 8.07 -0.98
CA GLN A 105 -7.04 8.66 -0.43
C GLN A 105 -7.27 8.23 1.04
N PHE A 106 -6.23 8.24 1.86
CA PHE A 106 -6.35 7.91 3.27
C PHE A 106 -7.23 8.93 4.00
N THR A 107 -8.11 8.42 4.87
CA THR A 107 -9.16 9.15 5.59
C THR A 107 -8.75 10.52 6.14
N THR A 108 -7.51 10.67 6.62
CA THR A 108 -7.05 11.90 7.30
C THR A 108 -5.86 12.58 6.62
N ASN A 109 -5.29 11.97 5.58
CA ASN A 109 -4.03 12.42 4.99
C ASN A 109 -3.91 11.87 3.57
N PHE A 110 -4.85 12.24 2.69
CA PHE A 110 -4.69 11.95 1.29
C PHE A 110 -3.44 12.66 0.76
N HIS A 111 -2.78 12.08 -0.25
CA HIS A 111 -1.67 12.73 -0.93
C HIS A 111 -1.51 12.26 -2.37
N TRP A 112 -0.88 13.13 -3.15
CA TRP A 112 -0.41 12.79 -4.49
C TRP A 112 0.63 11.70 -4.43
N HIS A 113 0.53 10.76 -5.37
CA HIS A 113 1.42 9.62 -5.47
C HIS A 113 1.37 8.72 -4.24
N ASP A 114 1.65 7.45 -4.47
CA ASP A 114 1.95 6.55 -3.37
C ASP A 114 2.93 5.48 -3.82
N TRP A 115 3.84 5.09 -2.93
CA TRP A 115 4.85 4.09 -3.20
C TRP A 115 4.92 3.09 -2.06
N GLU A 116 4.43 1.89 -2.33
CA GLU A 116 4.49 0.77 -1.41
C GLU A 116 5.69 -0.13 -1.75
N LEU A 117 6.35 -0.64 -0.72
CA LEU A 117 7.51 -1.52 -0.77
C LEU A 117 7.20 -2.86 -0.11
N LEU A 118 7.34 -3.92 -0.90
CA LEU A 118 7.30 -5.31 -0.43
C LEU A 118 8.70 -5.90 -0.52
N GLN A 119 9.16 -6.59 0.51
CA GLN A 119 10.49 -7.19 0.56
C GLN A 119 10.40 -8.66 0.92
N VAL A 120 11.16 -9.47 0.18
CA VAL A 120 11.35 -10.89 0.41
C VAL A 120 12.82 -11.14 0.68
N PHE A 121 13.17 -11.45 1.91
CA PHE A 121 14.52 -11.84 2.29
C PHE A 121 14.65 -13.36 2.14
N LEU A 122 15.74 -13.79 1.50
CA LEU A 122 16.03 -15.17 1.15
C LEU A 122 17.37 -15.57 1.73
N ASP A 123 17.48 -16.82 2.20
CA ASP A 123 18.78 -17.43 2.43
C ASP A 123 19.44 -17.75 1.07
N THR A 124 20.69 -17.35 0.87
CA THR A 124 21.38 -17.50 -0.41
C THR A 124 21.82 -18.94 -0.69
N ASP A 125 21.96 -19.77 0.34
CA ASP A 125 22.43 -21.14 0.22
C ASP A 125 21.27 -22.09 -0.12
N SER A 126 20.14 -21.98 0.59
CA SER A 126 18.94 -22.79 0.32
C SER A 126 18.01 -22.17 -0.72
N GLY A 127 18.01 -20.85 -0.84
CA GLY A 127 17.03 -20.10 -1.64
C GLY A 127 15.66 -20.01 -0.98
N ASP A 128 15.54 -20.35 0.30
CA ASP A 128 14.27 -20.33 1.04
C ASP A 128 14.01 -18.94 1.63
N PRO A 129 12.75 -18.48 1.63
CA PRO A 129 12.38 -17.22 2.25
C PRO A 129 12.55 -17.28 3.78
N GLN A 130 13.15 -16.22 4.32
CA GLN A 130 13.42 -16.06 5.76
C GLN A 130 12.50 -15.00 6.38
N LEU A 131 12.14 -13.97 5.62
CA LEU A 131 11.32 -12.86 6.10
C LEU A 131 10.58 -12.19 4.94
N TYR A 132 9.28 -11.96 5.12
CA TYR A 132 8.52 -11.02 4.31
C TYR A 132 8.28 -9.73 5.09
N VAL A 133 8.41 -8.59 4.41
CA VAL A 133 8.15 -7.25 4.96
C VAL A 133 7.27 -6.51 3.96
N ALA A 134 6.25 -5.79 4.43
CA ALA A 134 5.40 -4.98 3.58
C ALA A 134 5.12 -3.64 4.23
N SER A 135 5.39 -2.55 3.51
CA SER A 135 5.21 -1.20 4.04
C SER A 135 3.80 -0.93 4.56
N SER A 136 3.72 -0.29 5.71
CA SER A 136 2.47 0.17 6.33
C SER A 136 2.73 1.50 7.04
N HIS A 137 2.76 2.58 6.26
CA HIS A 137 2.77 4.00 6.67
C HIS A 137 3.73 4.41 7.81
N SER A 138 4.76 3.61 8.05
CA SER A 138 5.77 3.87 9.07
C SER A 138 6.96 4.61 8.49
N ARG A 139 7.50 5.54 9.27
CA ARG A 139 8.72 6.29 8.92
C ARG A 139 10.00 5.45 9.02
N SER A 140 9.88 4.21 9.47
CA SER A 140 10.98 3.25 9.59
C SER A 140 10.59 1.88 9.05
N VAL A 141 11.51 1.28 8.31
CA VAL A 141 11.45 -0.12 7.84
C VAL A 141 12.59 -0.92 8.48
N PRO A 142 12.43 -2.24 8.69
CA PRO A 142 11.23 -3.03 8.37
C PRO A 142 10.03 -2.71 9.30
N ASN A 143 8.82 -2.87 8.76
CA ASN A 143 7.54 -2.80 9.48
C ASN A 143 6.58 -3.82 8.86
N ASN A 144 5.65 -4.38 9.65
CA ASN A 144 4.72 -5.43 9.24
C ASN A 144 5.46 -6.65 8.64
N GLU A 145 5.90 -7.54 9.51
CA GLU A 145 6.84 -8.63 9.23
C GLU A 145 6.15 -10.00 9.33
N HIS A 146 6.54 -10.94 8.47
CA HIS A 146 6.23 -12.36 8.56
C HIS A 146 7.54 -13.17 8.52
N LEU A 147 7.94 -13.66 9.69
CA LEU A 147 9.17 -14.44 9.90
C LEU A 147 8.98 -15.91 9.55
N ASP A 148 10.03 -16.52 9.01
CA ASP A 148 10.12 -17.95 8.68
C ASP A 148 8.91 -18.49 7.88
N PRO A 149 8.51 -17.83 6.78
CA PRO A 149 7.38 -18.28 5.98
C PRO A 149 7.63 -19.70 5.47
N THR A 150 6.63 -20.57 5.62
CA THR A 150 6.81 -22.00 5.33
C THR A 150 6.83 -22.29 3.82
N GLY A 151 7.91 -22.91 3.36
CA GLY A 151 8.05 -23.43 2.00
C GLY A 151 8.15 -22.34 0.92
N GLU A 152 7.74 -22.69 -0.31
CA GLU A 152 7.79 -21.78 -1.46
C GLU A 152 6.58 -20.83 -1.56
N ARG A 153 5.89 -20.57 -0.45
CA ARG A 153 4.66 -19.77 -0.46
C ARG A 153 4.98 -18.32 -0.81
N ARG A 154 4.48 -17.85 -1.96
CA ARG A 154 4.59 -16.43 -2.36
C ARG A 154 3.97 -15.51 -1.31
N PRO A 155 4.49 -14.29 -1.12
CA PRO A 155 3.84 -13.30 -0.27
C PRO A 155 2.43 -13.00 -0.77
N ARG A 156 1.48 -12.91 0.15
CA ARG A 156 0.13 -12.42 -0.12
C ARG A 156 -0.10 -11.17 0.71
N VAL A 157 -0.59 -10.12 0.08
CA VAL A 157 -0.73 -8.79 0.68
C VAL A 157 -2.14 -8.30 0.45
N LEU A 158 -2.79 -7.84 1.51
CA LEU A 158 -4.00 -7.03 1.41
C LEU A 158 -3.58 -5.56 1.43
N SER A 159 -3.92 -4.81 0.38
CA SER A 159 -3.74 -3.36 0.33
C SER A 159 -5.00 -2.69 0.89
N GLU A 160 -4.82 -1.85 1.90
CA GLU A 160 -5.94 -1.12 2.51
C GLU A 160 -6.52 -0.09 1.53
N LEU A 161 -7.87 -0.09 1.34
CA LEU A 161 -8.59 0.91 0.49
C LEU A 161 -8.05 2.31 0.70
N GLY A 162 -7.60 2.92 -0.38
CA GLY A 162 -7.20 4.31 -0.45
C GLY A 162 -5.85 4.62 0.16
N SER A 163 -5.48 3.99 1.29
CA SER A 163 -4.20 4.26 1.99
C SER A 163 -3.05 3.39 1.48
N HIS A 164 -3.37 2.28 0.81
CA HIS A 164 -2.44 1.23 0.39
C HIS A 164 -1.56 0.62 1.47
N SER A 165 -1.81 0.94 2.74
CA SER A 165 -1.13 0.29 3.87
C SER A 165 -1.25 -1.22 3.73
N SER A 166 -0.11 -1.90 3.67
CA SER A 166 -0.07 -3.32 3.38
C SER A 166 -0.35 -4.14 4.65
N GLY A 167 -1.15 -5.19 4.53
CA GLY A 167 -1.29 -6.27 5.52
C GLY A 167 -0.71 -7.56 4.95
N LEU A 168 0.34 -8.12 5.56
CA LEU A 168 0.92 -9.39 5.11
C LEU A 168 0.13 -10.57 5.63
N SER A 169 -0.24 -11.47 4.71
CA SER A 169 -0.91 -12.70 5.09
C SER A 169 0.07 -13.73 5.66
N VAL A 170 -0.34 -14.39 6.75
CA VAL A 170 0.44 -15.43 7.45
C VAL A 170 -0.31 -16.76 7.58
N ASN A 171 -1.56 -16.83 7.15
CA ASN A 171 -2.39 -18.05 7.20
C ASN A 171 -2.15 -19.00 6.01
N ASP A 172 -2.81 -20.15 6.06
CA ASP A 172 -2.79 -21.13 4.98
C ASP A 172 -3.83 -20.88 3.89
N ASP A 173 -4.92 -20.19 4.22
CA ASP A 173 -5.96 -19.87 3.27
C ASP A 173 -5.48 -18.73 2.34
N ALA A 174 -5.49 -19.01 1.05
CA ALA A 174 -4.94 -18.10 0.06
C ALA A 174 -5.83 -16.88 -0.17
N ASP A 175 -7.14 -17.03 0.02
CA ASP A 175 -8.15 -16.08 -0.43
C ASP A 175 -8.94 -15.45 0.73
N SER A 176 -8.41 -15.51 1.96
CA SER A 176 -9.02 -14.88 3.15
C SER A 176 -8.03 -14.09 4.00
N PHE A 177 -8.54 -12.99 4.60
CA PHE A 177 -7.76 -12.01 5.36
C PHE A 177 -8.49 -11.54 6.64
N GLN A 178 -8.23 -12.19 7.76
CA GLN A 178 -8.67 -11.86 9.12
C GLN A 178 -7.48 -11.40 9.98
N ARG A 179 -7.63 -10.35 10.79
CA ARG A 179 -6.53 -9.91 11.68
C ARG A 179 -6.50 -10.71 12.99
N LEU A 180 -7.62 -11.26 13.42
CA LEU A 180 -7.70 -12.09 14.62
C LEU A 180 -7.82 -13.57 14.26
N ALA A 181 -7.15 -14.42 15.04
CA ALA A 181 -7.37 -15.85 14.99
C ALA A 181 -8.82 -16.18 15.34
N VAL A 182 -9.53 -16.85 14.42
CA VAL A 182 -10.87 -17.39 14.69
C VAL A 182 -10.76 -18.90 14.94
N GLY A 183 -11.24 -19.34 16.11
CA GLY A 183 -11.17 -20.76 16.52
C GLY A 183 -9.74 -21.22 16.83
N ASP A 184 -9.36 -22.40 16.36
CA ASP A 184 -8.00 -22.95 16.50
C ASP A 184 -7.03 -22.47 15.39
N GLY A 185 -7.44 -21.50 14.57
CA GLY A 185 -6.65 -20.93 13.48
C GLY A 185 -5.59 -19.92 13.95
N LEU A 186 -4.69 -19.54 13.04
CA LEU A 186 -3.83 -18.36 13.22
C LEU A 186 -4.56 -17.11 12.71
N ALA A 187 -4.15 -15.93 13.16
CA ALA A 187 -4.55 -14.70 12.50
C ALA A 187 -4.06 -14.71 11.05
N ASP A 188 -4.83 -14.16 10.13
CA ASP A 188 -4.43 -14.09 8.73
C ASP A 188 -3.47 -12.94 8.47
N ILE A 189 -3.48 -11.84 9.24
CA ILE A 189 -2.57 -10.69 9.03
C ILE A 189 -1.78 -10.30 10.29
N THR A 190 -0.47 -10.08 10.15
CA THR A 190 0.45 -9.67 11.24
C THR A 190 0.71 -8.16 11.29
N ASN A 191 -0.25 -7.39 11.80
CA ASN A 191 0.04 -6.03 12.29
C ASN A 191 0.26 -6.11 13.80
N SER A 192 1.50 -5.96 14.26
CA SER A 192 1.89 -6.10 15.66
C SER A 192 0.91 -5.38 16.59
N LEU A 193 0.21 -6.17 17.41
CA LEU A 193 -0.54 -5.68 18.56
C LEU A 193 0.49 -5.09 19.53
N LEU A 194 0.40 -3.79 19.82
CA LEU A 194 0.96 -3.26 21.05
C LEU A 194 0.31 -4.03 22.21
N GLU A 195 1.14 -4.73 22.98
CA GLU A 195 0.74 -5.58 24.10
C GLU A 195 -0.14 -4.81 25.10
N GLY A 196 -1.33 -5.36 25.44
CA GLY A 196 -2.12 -4.94 26.59
C GLY A 196 -3.62 -4.81 26.34
N VAL A 197 -4.39 -5.73 26.93
CA VAL A 197 -5.87 -5.79 26.88
C VAL A 197 -6.55 -4.57 27.55
N GLU A 198 -5.78 -3.70 28.23
CA GLU A 198 -6.31 -2.50 28.90
C GLU A 198 -6.43 -1.25 27.99
N ASN A 199 -5.97 -1.32 26.73
CA ASN A 199 -5.91 -0.16 25.83
C ASN A 199 -6.95 -0.16 24.68
N VAL A 200 -7.99 -1.00 24.72
CA VAL A 200 -9.03 -1.01 23.67
C VAL A 200 -9.74 0.35 23.54
N ALA A 201 -9.74 1.17 24.59
CA ALA A 201 -10.30 2.53 24.59
C ALA A 201 -9.30 3.63 24.14
N SER A 202 -8.03 3.30 23.94
CA SER A 202 -6.95 4.25 23.61
C SER A 202 -6.21 3.89 22.33
N ILE A 203 -6.75 2.96 21.52
CA ILE A 203 -6.31 2.70 20.15
C ILE A 203 -6.23 4.07 19.46
N PRO A 204 -5.02 4.59 19.14
CA PRO A 204 -4.97 5.56 18.07
C PRO A 204 -5.51 4.77 16.89
N LEU A 205 -6.66 5.18 16.35
CA LEU A 205 -7.25 4.71 15.09
C LEU A 205 -6.30 5.04 13.93
N ALA A 206 -5.05 4.65 14.09
CA ALA A 206 -3.97 4.81 13.18
C ALA A 206 -3.90 3.49 12.45
N TYR A 207 -4.17 3.57 11.15
CA TYR A 207 -3.95 2.55 10.15
C TYR A 207 -5.03 1.48 10.14
N GLY A 208 -5.91 1.56 9.14
CA GLY A 208 -7.04 0.69 9.04
C GLY A 208 -6.59 -0.71 8.64
N LEU A 209 -7.30 -1.65 9.21
CA LEU A 209 -6.98 -3.05 9.27
C LEU A 209 -7.96 -3.81 8.37
N PRO A 210 -7.68 -5.06 7.99
CA PRO A 210 -8.53 -5.87 7.13
C PRO A 210 -10.00 -5.75 7.54
N ARG A 211 -10.81 -5.30 6.58
CA ARG A 211 -12.11 -4.70 6.87
C ARG A 211 -13.19 -5.72 7.22
N ASP A 212 -12.89 -7.02 7.17
CA ASP A 212 -13.78 -8.12 7.52
C ASP A 212 -14.19 -8.17 9.01
N GLU A 213 -13.64 -7.29 9.84
CA GLU A 213 -13.95 -7.21 11.28
C GLU A 213 -15.12 -6.27 11.62
N GLY A 214 -15.82 -5.73 10.61
CA GLY A 214 -17.09 -5.01 10.79
C GLY A 214 -16.99 -3.61 11.39
N PHE A 215 -15.81 -2.99 11.38
CA PHE A 215 -15.60 -1.59 11.76
C PHE A 215 -16.13 -0.62 10.69
N ARG A 216 -16.56 0.57 11.14
CA ARG A 216 -16.98 1.68 10.28
C ARG A 216 -15.91 2.76 10.32
N LEU A 217 -15.12 2.86 9.26
CA LEU A 217 -14.14 3.93 9.09
C LEU A 217 -14.63 4.80 7.92
N PRO A 218 -15.17 5.99 8.18
CA PRO A 218 -15.48 6.93 7.11
C PRO A 218 -14.20 7.48 6.52
N PHE A 219 -14.18 7.69 5.21
CA PHE A 219 -13.16 8.45 4.49
C PHE A 219 -13.58 9.92 4.43
N ALA A 220 -12.66 10.88 4.50
CA ALA A 220 -13.00 12.23 4.09
C ALA A 220 -12.94 12.33 2.56
N VAL A 221 -13.85 13.09 1.95
CA VAL A 221 -13.63 13.55 0.57
C VAL A 221 -12.35 14.40 0.59
N PRO A 222 -11.37 14.16 -0.29
CA PRO A 222 -10.18 14.99 -0.39
C PRO A 222 -10.54 16.43 -0.71
N GLU A 223 -9.98 17.37 0.06
CA GLU A 223 -10.22 18.81 -0.06
C GLU A 223 -8.90 19.56 -0.34
N LEU A 224 -8.87 20.40 -1.37
CA LEU A 224 -7.80 21.34 -1.64
C LEU A 224 -8.32 22.75 -1.39
N ASP A 225 -7.64 23.51 -0.54
CA ASP A 225 -8.03 24.87 -0.16
C ASP A 225 -9.48 25.00 0.39
N GLY A 226 -10.03 23.90 0.89
CA GLY A 226 -11.38 23.82 1.48
C GLY A 226 -12.49 23.42 0.50
N ASP A 227 -12.16 23.22 -0.77
CA ASP A 227 -13.09 22.73 -1.80
C ASP A 227 -12.75 21.27 -2.16
N PRO A 228 -13.75 20.44 -2.53
CA PRO A 228 -13.49 19.08 -2.99
C PRO A 228 -12.49 19.03 -4.14
N ILE A 229 -11.59 18.04 -4.11
CA ILE A 229 -10.50 17.94 -5.09
C ILE A 229 -11.00 17.89 -6.55
N TYR A 230 -12.15 17.27 -6.80
CA TYR A 230 -12.76 17.16 -8.14
C TYR A 230 -13.33 18.48 -8.67
N ASP A 231 -13.43 19.53 -7.85
CA ASP A 231 -13.86 20.87 -8.30
C ASP A 231 -12.67 21.72 -8.76
N HIS A 232 -11.43 21.22 -8.64
CA HIS A 232 -10.23 21.97 -8.97
C HIS A 232 -9.95 22.03 -10.48
N ASP A 233 -9.72 23.23 -11.03
CA ASP A 233 -9.55 23.48 -12.49
C ASP A 233 -8.46 22.64 -13.18
N ARG A 234 -7.44 22.20 -12.43
CA ARG A 234 -6.36 21.33 -12.94
C ARG A 234 -6.74 19.84 -13.03
N LEU A 235 -7.92 19.44 -12.57
CA LEU A 235 -8.40 18.06 -12.56
C LEU A 235 -9.69 17.89 -13.38
N PRO A 236 -9.74 18.36 -14.65
CA PRO A 236 -10.98 18.34 -15.44
C PRO A 236 -11.51 16.93 -15.73
N SER A 237 -10.68 15.89 -15.61
CA SER A 237 -11.08 14.49 -15.83
C SER A 237 -11.60 13.84 -14.54
N VAL A 238 -11.32 14.41 -13.37
CA VAL A 238 -11.65 13.80 -12.07
C VAL A 238 -13.04 14.24 -11.64
N THR A 239 -13.89 13.29 -11.31
CA THR A 239 -15.23 13.51 -10.77
C THR A 239 -15.39 12.89 -9.39
N ALA A 240 -16.50 13.17 -8.72
CA ALA A 240 -16.81 12.52 -7.43
C ALA A 240 -16.92 10.99 -7.53
N GLU A 241 -17.25 10.45 -8.70
CA GLU A 241 -17.42 8.99 -8.93
C GLU A 241 -16.08 8.25 -9.02
N ASP A 242 -15.00 8.96 -9.31
CA ASP A 242 -13.64 8.41 -9.40
C ASP A 242 -13.01 8.18 -8.02
N LEU A 243 -13.56 8.81 -6.98
CA LEU A 243 -13.11 8.71 -5.60
C LEU A 243 -13.76 7.52 -4.88
N VAL A 244 -13.27 7.22 -3.67
CA VAL A 244 -13.92 6.27 -2.75
C VAL A 244 -15.43 6.59 -2.66
N PRO A 245 -16.33 5.59 -2.78
CA PRO A 245 -17.77 5.80 -2.90
C PRO A 245 -18.37 6.68 -1.80
N ALA A 246 -19.42 7.43 -2.15
CA ALA A 246 -20.06 8.39 -1.24
C ALA A 246 -20.59 7.73 0.04
N GLU A 247 -21.01 6.46 -0.03
CA GLU A 247 -21.50 5.66 1.09
C GLU A 247 -20.42 5.32 2.12
N LEU A 248 -19.15 5.54 1.76
CA LEU A 248 -17.98 5.39 2.60
C LEU A 248 -17.37 6.70 3.03
N THR A 249 -17.80 7.82 2.47
CA THR A 249 -17.18 9.13 2.71
C THR A 249 -18.05 10.04 3.56
N VAL A 250 -17.40 10.89 4.35
CA VAL A 250 -17.97 12.12 4.91
C VAL A 250 -17.41 13.32 4.16
N ARG A 251 -18.16 14.43 4.18
CA ARG A 251 -17.85 15.57 3.31
C ARG A 251 -16.53 16.25 3.63
N SER A 252 -16.23 16.44 4.91
CA SER A 252 -15.02 17.15 5.33
C SER A 252 -14.30 16.43 6.47
N PHE A 253 -13.05 16.81 6.70
CA PHE A 253 -12.31 16.36 7.87
C PHE A 253 -12.99 16.78 9.19
N GLU A 254 -13.70 17.90 9.21
CA GLU A 254 -14.46 18.33 10.40
C GLU A 254 -15.59 17.34 10.73
N ASP A 255 -16.25 16.81 9.72
CA ASP A 255 -17.34 15.84 9.88
C ASP A 255 -16.87 14.49 10.44
N LEU A 256 -15.59 14.13 10.27
CA LEU A 256 -14.99 12.94 10.90
C LEU A 256 -15.03 13.00 12.43
N ARG A 257 -15.19 14.17 13.04
CA ARG A 257 -15.35 14.29 14.50
C ARG A 257 -16.71 13.77 14.99
N SER A 258 -17.68 13.58 14.10
CA SER A 258 -19.01 13.06 14.41
C SER A 258 -19.53 12.23 13.23
N PRO A 259 -18.89 11.08 12.96
CA PRO A 259 -19.16 10.31 11.75
C PRO A 259 -20.58 9.74 11.76
N PRO A 260 -21.22 9.61 10.58
CA PRO A 260 -22.54 9.02 10.45
C PRO A 260 -22.60 7.59 11.00
N THR A 261 -23.70 7.23 11.66
CA THR A 261 -23.88 5.91 12.29
C THR A 261 -24.56 4.89 11.37
N ASP A 262 -24.92 5.29 10.16
CA ASP A 262 -25.60 4.49 9.14
C ASP A 262 -24.68 4.02 8.01
N LEU A 263 -23.36 4.29 8.11
CA LEU A 263 -22.38 3.75 7.17
C LEU A 263 -22.46 2.21 7.11
N PRO A 264 -22.36 1.61 5.91
CA PRO A 264 -22.37 0.16 5.75
C PRO A 264 -21.28 -0.49 6.58
N ARG A 265 -21.55 -1.70 7.09
CA ARG A 265 -20.49 -2.53 7.66
C ARG A 265 -19.81 -3.27 6.52
N THR A 266 -18.52 -3.53 6.66
CA THR A 266 -17.78 -4.23 5.61
C THR A 266 -18.22 -5.69 5.43
N VAL A 267 -18.67 -6.36 6.50
CA VAL A 267 -19.21 -7.74 6.41
C VAL A 267 -20.48 -7.84 5.56
N ASP A 268 -21.08 -6.71 5.20
CA ASP A 268 -22.25 -6.63 4.33
C ASP A 268 -21.86 -6.40 2.85
N ARG A 269 -20.57 -6.49 2.49
CA ARG A 269 -20.01 -6.22 1.15
C ARG A 269 -19.35 -7.43 0.51
#